data_AF-A0A819K885-F1
#
_entry.id   AF-A0A819K885-F1
#
_cell.length_a   1.000
_cell.length_b   1.000
_cell.length_c   1.000
_cell.angle_alpha   90.00
_cell.angle_beta   90.00
_cell.angle_gamma   90.00
#
_symmetry.space_group_name_H-M   'P 1'
#
loop_
_entity.id
_entity.type
_entity.pdbx_description
1 polymer ?
#
loop_
_entity_poly.entity_id
_entity_poly.type
_entity_poly.pdbx_seq_one_letter_code
_entity_poly.pdbx_strand_id
1 'polypeptide(L)'
;MSYQGCNCGLSSKCVQSSRGMMAGCYPLEALLQSTFQCFYNQTCIDSNNVFQALNTSSSTSSQFLTNSTIESILNKLMVEDYSINISYENYFSKCEPLLCSYSYSGHRDILDVTLNITGIYGGLCHNCKIYCCIISQTIPQQEPESHSTE
;
A
#
# COMPACT_ATOMS: atom_id res chain seq x y z
N MET A 1 -10.00 11.89 -15.70
CA MET A 1 -10.53 10.70 -15.00
C MET A 1 -11.71 11.19 -14.17
N SER A 2 -12.92 11.09 -14.71
CA SER A 2 -14.14 11.60 -14.07
C SER A 2 -15.15 10.46 -14.00
N TYR A 3 -15.73 10.22 -12.83
CA TYR A 3 -16.75 9.21 -12.61
C TYR A 3 -18.07 9.94 -12.30
N GLN A 4 -19.05 9.80 -13.19
CA GLN A 4 -20.43 10.30 -13.00
C GLN A 4 -20.54 11.77 -12.55
N GLY A 5 -19.65 12.64 -13.05
CA GLY A 5 -19.61 14.08 -12.74
C GLY A 5 -18.57 14.49 -11.69
N CYS A 6 -17.90 13.53 -11.05
CA CYS A 6 -16.82 13.79 -10.10
C CYS A 6 -15.44 13.58 -10.71
N ASN A 7 -14.55 14.56 -10.57
CA ASN A 7 -13.16 14.42 -10.96
C ASN A 7 -12.35 13.68 -9.88
N CYS A 8 -11.89 12.47 -10.21
CA CYS A 8 -11.11 11.60 -9.33
C CYS A 8 -9.73 12.17 -8.96
N GLY A 9 -9.25 13.19 -9.69
CA GLY A 9 -8.03 13.92 -9.36
C GLY A 9 -8.22 15.08 -8.38
N LEU A 10 -9.47 15.52 -8.14
CA LEU A 10 -9.78 16.61 -7.20
C LEU A 10 -10.33 16.12 -5.87
N SER A 11 -11.04 14.99 -5.86
CA SER A 11 -11.61 14.40 -4.64
C SER A 11 -11.56 12.88 -4.68
N SER A 12 -10.85 12.29 -3.73
CA SER A 12 -10.79 10.84 -3.53
C SER A 12 -12.06 10.27 -2.89
N LYS A 13 -12.85 11.11 -2.21
CA LYS A 13 -14.08 10.69 -1.50
C LYS A 13 -15.34 10.74 -2.36
N CYS A 14 -15.24 10.97 -3.66
CA CYS A 14 -16.45 10.95 -4.48
C CYS A 14 -16.92 9.51 -4.71
N VAL A 15 -18.10 9.22 -4.16
CA VAL A 15 -18.78 7.93 -4.26
C VAL A 15 -20.26 8.18 -4.54
N GLN A 16 -20.87 7.31 -5.35
CA GLN A 16 -22.28 7.36 -5.74
C GLN A 16 -22.93 6.00 -5.55
N SER A 17 -24.21 5.98 -5.17
CA SER A 17 -24.98 4.74 -5.06
C SER A 17 -25.22 4.13 -6.45
N SER A 18 -24.74 2.91 -6.66
CA SER A 18 -24.96 2.10 -7.85
C SER A 18 -25.50 0.74 -7.42
N ARG A 19 -26.77 0.46 -7.76
CA ARG A 19 -27.46 -0.82 -7.46
C ARG A 19 -27.25 -1.28 -6.01
N GLY A 20 -27.40 -0.36 -5.06
CA GLY A 20 -27.38 -0.64 -3.61
C GLY A 20 -26.00 -0.86 -2.98
N MET A 21 -24.91 -0.73 -3.75
CA MET A 21 -23.55 -0.53 -3.22
C MET A 21 -23.06 0.86 -3.63
N MET A 22 -22.11 1.42 -2.88
CA MET A 22 -21.49 2.67 -3.29
C MET A 22 -20.31 2.36 -4.23
N ALA A 23 -20.24 3.08 -5.34
CA ALA A 23 -19.19 2.99 -6.35
C ALA A 23 -18.57 4.37 -6.56
N GLY A 24 -17.26 4.44 -6.68
CA GLY A 24 -16.53 5.70 -6.78
C GLY A 24 -15.23 5.55 -7.54
N CYS A 25 -14.48 6.64 -7.57
CA CYS A 25 -13.18 6.69 -8.22
C CYS A 25 -12.18 5.67 -7.67
N TYR A 26 -12.26 5.41 -6.36
CA TYR A 26 -11.44 4.43 -5.68
C TYR A 26 -12.33 3.37 -5.02
N PRO A 27 -12.06 2.08 -5.27
CA PRO A 27 -12.92 1.00 -4.79
C PRO A 27 -12.87 0.87 -3.26
N LEU A 28 -11.75 1.22 -2.63
CA LEU A 28 -11.60 1.16 -1.17
C LEU A 28 -12.51 2.18 -0.50
N GLU A 29 -12.45 3.45 -0.90
CA GLU A 29 -13.28 4.54 -0.37
C GLU A 29 -14.76 4.28 -0.62
N ALA A 30 -15.07 3.71 -1.79
CA ALA A 30 -16.42 3.30 -2.14
C ALA A 30 -16.91 2.14 -1.25
N LEU A 31 -16.06 1.16 -0.97
CA LEU A 31 -16.35 0.06 -0.06
C LEU A 31 -16.54 0.57 1.38
N LEU A 32 -15.66 1.41 1.89
CA LEU A 32 -15.74 1.94 3.26
C LEU A 32 -17.05 2.69 3.52
N GLN A 33 -17.53 3.46 2.54
CA GLN A 33 -18.80 4.17 2.64
C GLN A 33 -20.01 3.25 2.41
N SER A 34 -19.84 2.11 1.74
CA SER A 34 -20.91 1.14 1.52
C SER A 34 -21.37 0.47 2.82
N THR A 35 -22.55 -0.15 2.75
CA THR A 35 -23.14 -0.95 3.83
C THR A 35 -23.32 -2.40 3.38
N PHE A 36 -23.42 -3.34 4.32
CA PHE A 36 -23.67 -4.75 4.00
C PHE A 36 -25.14 -5.06 3.66
N GLN A 37 -26.03 -4.07 3.72
CA GLN A 37 -27.47 -4.23 3.49
C GLN A 37 -27.81 -4.91 2.16
N CYS A 38 -27.04 -4.61 1.10
CA CYS A 38 -27.23 -5.20 -0.22
C CYS A 38 -27.04 -6.72 -0.23
N PHE A 39 -26.16 -7.26 0.61
CA PHE A 39 -25.85 -8.69 0.64
C PHE A 39 -27.01 -9.55 1.19
N TYR A 40 -27.95 -8.92 1.90
CA TYR A 40 -29.12 -9.58 2.46
C TYR A 40 -30.36 -9.47 1.56
N ASN A 41 -30.27 -8.78 0.42
CA ASN A 41 -31.39 -8.65 -0.51
C ASN A 41 -31.02 -9.17 -1.90
N GLN A 42 -31.75 -10.20 -2.35
CA GLN A 42 -31.53 -10.83 -3.64
C GLN A 42 -31.66 -9.83 -4.80
N THR A 43 -32.57 -8.86 -4.74
CA THR A 43 -32.73 -7.87 -5.83
C THR A 43 -31.54 -6.92 -5.95
N CYS A 44 -30.72 -6.80 -4.91
CA CYS A 44 -29.56 -5.92 -4.88
C CYS A 44 -28.31 -6.61 -5.45
N ILE A 45 -28.10 -7.86 -5.05
CA ILE A 45 -27.02 -8.71 -5.56
C ILE A 45 -27.26 -9.10 -7.03
N ASP A 46 -28.52 -9.32 -7.41
CA ASP A 46 -28.83 -10.04 -8.62
C ASP A 46 -29.06 -9.11 -9.83
N SER A 47 -28.02 -8.99 -10.65
CA SER A 47 -28.12 -8.50 -12.03
C SER A 47 -27.93 -9.61 -13.07
N ASN A 48 -27.50 -10.83 -12.69
CA ASN A 48 -27.06 -11.91 -13.60
C ASN A 48 -27.01 -13.34 -12.99
N ASN A 49 -27.62 -13.57 -11.83
CA ASN A 49 -27.68 -14.82 -11.03
C ASN A 49 -26.31 -15.42 -10.62
N VAL A 50 -25.23 -14.62 -10.63
CA VAL A 50 -23.88 -15.11 -10.29
C VAL A 50 -23.72 -15.34 -8.78
N PHE A 51 -24.48 -14.62 -7.96
CA PHE A 51 -24.38 -14.64 -6.51
C PHE A 51 -25.73 -14.97 -5.91
N GLN A 52 -25.78 -16.04 -5.11
CA GLN A 52 -26.98 -16.42 -4.38
C GLN A 52 -27.09 -15.57 -3.12
N ALA A 53 -28.24 -14.94 -2.88
CA ALA A 53 -28.44 -14.17 -1.66
C ALA A 53 -28.29 -15.10 -0.44
N LEU A 54 -27.61 -14.61 0.60
CA LEU A 54 -27.57 -15.32 1.88
C LEU A 54 -28.96 -15.21 2.51
N ASN A 55 -29.75 -16.27 2.33
CA ASN A 55 -31.04 -16.45 3.00
C ASN A 55 -30.79 -16.92 4.45
N THR A 56 -29.94 -16.20 5.17
CA THR A 56 -29.58 -16.51 6.55
C THR A 56 -30.56 -15.75 7.44
N SER A 57 -31.51 -16.49 8.02
CA SER A 57 -32.37 -15.98 9.09
C SER A 57 -31.49 -15.32 10.14
N SER A 58 -31.67 -14.02 10.35
CA SER A 58 -30.86 -13.21 11.26
C SER A 58 -30.96 -13.78 12.68
N SER A 59 -29.95 -14.55 13.08
CA SER A 59 -29.82 -15.03 14.44
C SER A 59 -29.55 -13.83 15.35
N THR A 60 -30.60 -13.46 16.09
CA THR A 60 -30.67 -12.72 17.35
C THR A 60 -29.35 -12.17 17.92
N SER A 61 -29.21 -10.84 17.88
CA SER A 61 -28.20 -9.98 18.56
C SER A 61 -26.79 -9.93 17.95
N SER A 62 -26.65 -9.22 16.82
CA SER A 62 -25.35 -8.75 16.29
C SER A 62 -25.03 -7.36 16.86
N GLN A 63 -23.74 -7.07 17.14
CA GLN A 63 -23.31 -5.74 17.58
C GLN A 63 -23.48 -4.71 16.44
N PHE A 64 -23.37 -5.17 15.20
CA PHE A 64 -23.47 -4.31 14.02
C PHE A 64 -24.86 -4.43 13.38
N LEU A 65 -25.44 -3.27 13.09
CA LEU A 65 -26.66 -3.19 12.31
C LEU A 65 -26.32 -3.37 10.82
N THR A 66 -27.22 -3.95 10.04
CA THR A 66 -27.06 -4.09 8.58
C THR A 66 -26.93 -2.75 7.85
N ASN A 67 -27.36 -1.65 8.49
CA ASN A 67 -27.27 -0.28 7.97
C ASN A 67 -25.97 0.44 8.37
N SER A 68 -25.09 -0.19 9.15
CA SER A 68 -23.78 0.38 9.50
C SER A 68 -22.85 0.41 8.29
N THR A 69 -22.07 1.49 8.16
CA THR A 69 -21.04 1.59 7.11
C THR A 69 -19.88 0.63 7.40
N ILE A 70 -19.28 0.09 6.35
CA ILE A 70 -18.15 -0.82 6.46
C ILE A 70 -16.97 -0.16 7.19
N GLU A 71 -16.76 1.15 7.00
CA GLU A 71 -15.79 1.94 7.77
C GLU A 71 -16.01 1.82 9.29
N SER A 72 -17.25 1.93 9.75
CA SER A 72 -17.57 1.84 11.18
C SER A 72 -17.34 0.43 11.73
N ILE A 73 -17.56 -0.59 10.91
CA ILE A 73 -17.35 -2.00 11.27
C ILE A 73 -15.84 -2.29 11.35
N LEU A 74 -15.06 -1.82 10.37
CA LEU A 74 -13.61 -1.96 10.35
C LEU A 74 -12.92 -1.21 11.49
N ASN A 75 -13.41 -0.04 11.88
CA ASN A 75 -12.90 0.69 13.05
C ASN A 75 -13.08 -0.09 14.36
N LYS A 76 -14.04 -1.01 14.41
CA LYS A 76 -14.26 -1.95 15.53
C LYS A 76 -13.64 -3.32 15.28
N LEU A 77 -12.77 -3.43 14.27
CA LEU A 77 -12.08 -4.66 13.84
C LEU A 77 -13.05 -5.81 13.51
N MET A 78 -14.31 -5.49 13.17
CA MET A 78 -15.37 -6.48 12.94
C MET A 78 -15.58 -7.45 14.13
N VAL A 79 -15.26 -7.03 15.36
CA VAL A 79 -15.42 -7.87 16.55
C VAL A 79 -16.87 -7.79 17.04
N GLU A 80 -17.58 -8.91 16.98
CA GLU A 80 -18.96 -9.02 17.49
C GLU A 80 -19.00 -9.04 19.02
N ASP A 81 -18.19 -9.92 19.64
CA ASP A 81 -18.14 -10.11 21.08
C ASP A 81 -16.70 -10.34 21.57
N TYR A 82 -16.36 -9.68 22.67
CA TYR A 82 -15.11 -9.90 23.39
C TYR A 82 -15.33 -10.92 24.51
N SER A 83 -15.05 -12.19 24.22
CA SER A 83 -15.06 -13.22 25.25
C SER A 83 -13.74 -13.19 26.03
N ILE A 84 -13.80 -12.71 27.28
CA ILE A 84 -12.65 -12.64 28.20
C ILE A 84 -12.41 -13.94 28.99
N ASN A 85 -13.32 -14.91 28.90
CA ASN A 85 -13.27 -16.16 29.65
C ASN A 85 -12.76 -17.35 28.81
N ILE A 86 -11.91 -17.08 27.82
CA ILE A 86 -11.31 -18.10 26.96
C ILE A 86 -9.83 -18.25 27.28
N SER A 87 -9.42 -19.47 27.60
CA SER A 87 -8.01 -19.81 27.77
C SER A 87 -7.45 -20.30 26.44
N TYR A 88 -6.35 -19.69 26.01
CA TYR A 88 -5.63 -20.07 24.79
C TYR A 88 -4.49 -21.06 25.07
N GLU A 89 -4.37 -21.60 26.29
CA GLU A 89 -3.27 -22.48 26.68
C GLU A 89 -3.15 -23.72 25.77
N ASN A 90 -4.28 -24.34 25.41
CA ASN A 90 -4.28 -25.51 24.52
C ASN A 90 -3.90 -25.15 23.07
N TYR A 91 -4.13 -23.91 22.64
CA TYR A 91 -3.69 -23.44 21.34
C TYR A 91 -2.17 -23.21 21.34
N PHE A 92 -1.66 -22.51 22.36
CA PHE A 92 -0.24 -22.23 22.50
C PHE A 92 0.58 -23.51 22.72
N SER A 93 0.08 -24.48 23.47
CA SER A 93 0.78 -25.76 23.69
C SER A 93 0.91 -26.60 22.41
N LYS A 94 0.02 -26.40 21.43
CA LYS A 94 0.11 -27.04 20.11
C LYS A 94 1.04 -26.31 19.15
N CYS A 95 1.20 -25.00 19.35
CA CYS A 95 1.99 -24.14 18.48
C CYS A 95 3.35 -23.75 19.08
N GLU A 96 3.76 -24.33 20.21
CA GLU A 96 5.04 -24.04 20.85
C GLU A 96 6.20 -24.55 19.97
N PRO A 97 7.01 -23.65 19.37
CA PRO A 97 8.15 -24.08 18.58
C PRO A 97 9.25 -24.61 19.51
N LEU A 98 9.72 -25.84 19.24
CA LEU A 98 10.84 -26.45 19.97
C LEU A 98 12.16 -25.65 19.84
N LEU A 99 12.29 -24.85 18.78
CA LEU A 99 13.46 -24.02 18.53
C LEU A 99 13.03 -22.74 17.81
N CYS A 100 13.32 -21.58 18.40
CA CYS A 100 13.15 -20.30 17.72
C CYS A 100 14.41 -20.00 16.89
N SER A 101 14.28 -20.07 15.56
CA SER A 101 15.32 -19.57 14.64
C SER A 101 14.89 -18.21 14.11
N TYR A 102 15.72 -17.18 14.33
CA TYR A 102 15.55 -15.88 13.71
C TYR A 102 16.44 -15.83 12.46
N SER A 103 15.83 -15.70 11.28
CA SER A 103 16.57 -15.33 10.08
C SER A 103 16.69 -13.81 10.05
N TYR A 104 17.89 -13.29 10.28
CA TYR A 104 18.16 -11.87 10.04
C TYR A 104 18.20 -11.61 8.53
N SER A 105 17.04 -11.36 7.94
CA SER A 105 16.91 -10.85 6.58
C SER A 105 17.22 -9.36 6.61
N GLY A 106 18.51 -9.03 6.68
CA GLY A 106 18.95 -7.68 6.36
C GLY A 106 18.62 -7.43 4.89
N HIS A 107 17.47 -6.83 4.61
CA HIS A 107 17.07 -6.43 3.27
C HIS A 107 17.96 -5.27 2.80
N ARG A 108 19.23 -5.57 2.50
CA ARG A 108 20.00 -4.76 1.55
C ARG A 108 19.44 -5.11 0.19
N ASP A 109 18.38 -4.41 -0.18
CA ASP A 109 17.78 -4.52 -1.50
C ASP A 109 18.91 -4.33 -2.54
N ILE A 110 19.04 -5.28 -3.46
CA ILE A 110 20.08 -5.26 -4.50
C ILE A 110 19.96 -3.97 -5.32
N LEU A 111 18.74 -3.44 -5.43
CA LEU A 111 18.44 -2.16 -6.06
C LEU A 111 19.10 -0.99 -5.32
N ASP A 112 19.03 -0.97 -3.98
CA ASP A 112 19.64 0.08 -3.15
C ASP A 112 21.17 0.09 -3.27
N VAL A 113 21.78 -1.10 -3.28
CA VAL A 113 23.24 -1.23 -3.49
C VAL A 113 23.64 -0.72 -4.89
N THR A 114 22.86 -1.03 -5.92
CA THR A 114 23.15 -0.64 -7.30
C THR A 114 22.99 0.86 -7.53
N LEU A 115 21.95 1.47 -6.93
CA LEU A 115 21.70 2.92 -7.00
C LEU A 115 22.83 3.71 -6.35
N ASN A 116 23.28 3.27 -5.17
CA ASN A 116 24.39 3.92 -4.46
C ASN A 116 25.70 3.87 -5.26
N ILE A 117 26.02 2.71 -5.86
CA ILE A 117 27.21 2.56 -6.71
C ILE A 117 27.13 3.50 -7.93
N THR A 118 25.99 3.50 -8.62
CA THR A 118 25.78 4.34 -9.81
C THR A 118 25.85 5.83 -9.46
N GLY A 119 25.30 6.24 -8.31
CA GLY A 119 25.37 7.61 -7.81
C GLY A 119 26.79 8.07 -7.48
N ILE A 120 27.61 7.23 -6.85
CA ILE A 120 29.00 7.55 -6.52
C ILE A 120 29.84 7.70 -7.79
N TYR A 121 29.73 6.76 -8.74
CA TYR A 121 30.45 6.85 -10.02
C TYR A 121 30.03 8.07 -10.84
N GLY A 122 28.72 8.33 -10.95
CA GLY A 122 28.20 9.51 -11.64
C GLY A 122 28.65 10.83 -10.98
N GLY A 123 28.58 10.89 -9.66
CA GLY A 123 28.99 12.05 -8.87
C GLY A 123 30.49 12.34 -8.97
N LEU A 124 31.35 11.32 -8.81
CA LEU A 124 32.80 11.51 -8.89
C LEU A 124 33.24 11.98 -10.29
N CYS A 125 32.71 11.37 -11.35
CA CYS A 125 33.09 11.73 -12.72
C CYS A 125 32.67 13.17 -13.07
N HIS A 126 31.48 13.58 -12.66
CA HIS A 126 30.99 14.94 -12.91
C HIS A 126 31.81 15.98 -12.13
N ASN A 127 32.02 15.76 -10.83
CA ASN A 127 32.77 16.68 -9.98
C ASN A 127 34.25 16.76 -10.38
N CYS A 128 34.87 15.65 -10.80
CA CYS A 128 36.26 15.65 -11.25
C CYS A 128 36.47 16.49 -12.51
N LYS A 129 35.55 16.43 -13.49
CA LYS A 129 35.61 17.29 -14.68
C LYS A 129 35.49 18.77 -14.35
N ILE A 130 34.58 19.12 -13.44
CA ILE A 130 34.42 20.51 -12.97
C ILE A 130 35.71 20.98 -12.28
N TYR A 131 36.27 20.17 -11.40
CA TYR A 131 37.49 20.50 -10.67
C TYR A 131 38.69 20.68 -11.62
N CYS A 132 38.85 19.79 -12.61
CA CYS A 132 39.88 19.89 -13.64
C CYS A 132 39.72 21.18 -14.48
N CYS A 133 38.48 21.54 -14.84
CA CYS A 133 38.19 22.78 -15.55
C CYS A 133 38.59 24.02 -14.72
N ILE A 134 38.25 24.05 -13.43
CA ILE A 134 38.59 25.16 -12.52
C ILE A 134 40.12 25.29 -12.37
N ILE A 135 40.83 24.17 -12.21
CA ILE A 135 42.30 24.16 -12.10
C ILE A 135 42.94 24.68 -13.40
N SER A 136 42.44 24.27 -14.58
CA SER A 136 42.99 24.72 -15.86
C SER A 136 42.87 26.24 -16.07
N GLN A 137 41.88 26.89 -15.44
CA GLN A 137 41.70 28.35 -15.50
C GLN A 137 42.55 29.11 -14.49
N THR A 138 43.07 28.44 -13.46
CA THR A 138 43.88 29.04 -12.40
C THR A 138 45.38 28.80 -12.55
N ILE A 139 45.81 27.93 -13.46
CA ILE A 139 47.22 27.73 -13.82
C ILE A 139 47.60 28.66 -15.00
N PRO A 140 48.34 29.76 -14.79
CA PRO A 140 49.07 30.38 -15.88
C PRO A 140 50.12 29.40 -16.42
N GLN A 141 50.22 29.29 -17.75
CA GLN A 141 51.11 28.38 -18.48
C GLN A 141 52.51 28.32 -17.85
N GLN A 142 52.86 27.18 -17.24
CA GLN A 142 54.24 26.81 -16.99
C GLN A 142 54.62 25.77 -18.06
N GLU A 143 55.34 26.24 -19.07
CA GLU A 143 55.86 25.46 -20.19
C GLU A 143 56.81 24.36 -19.69
N PRO A 144 56.59 23.07 -20.03
CA PRO A 144 57.60 22.05 -19.86
C PRO A 144 58.57 22.06 -21.06
N GLU A 145 59.83 22.41 -20.80
CA GLU A 145 60.97 22.14 -21.69
C GLU A 145 61.16 20.63 -21.95
N SER A 146 61.23 20.24 -23.23
CA SER A 146 62.14 19.20 -23.77
C SER A 146 62.08 19.26 -25.32
N HIS A 147 62.99 19.96 -26.02
CA HIS A 147 64.34 19.53 -26.46
C HIS A 147 64.35 18.38 -27.50
N SER A 148 64.82 18.70 -28.72
CA SER A 148 65.35 17.84 -29.82
C SER A 148 64.37 16.84 -30.47
N THR A 149 64.22 16.68 -31.78
CA THR A 149 65.15 16.58 -32.94
C THR A 149 64.18 16.59 -34.15
N GLU A 150 64.37 17.32 -35.24
CA GLU A 150 65.28 17.11 -36.37
C GLU A 150 64.99 18.20 -37.41
#